data_AF-E3NPG6-F1
#
_entry.id   AF-E3NPG6-F1
#
_cell.length_a   1.000
_cell.length_b   1.000
_cell.length_c   1.000
_cell.angle_alpha   90.00
_cell.angle_beta   90.00
_cell.angle_gamma   90.00
#
_symmetry.space_group_name_H-M   'P 1'
#
loop_
_entity.id
_entity.type
_entity.pdbx_description
1 polymer ?
#
loop_
_entity_poly.entity_id
_entity_poly.type
_entity_poly.pdbx_seq_one_letter_code
_entity_poly.pdbx_strand_id
1 'polypeptide(L)'
;MFVYLRNNTIIALAALLGKEKYDYLSKLKCRELNKKELVKYFFDSYKPNLLFSTMDSLVNFTTYLPADCMPSLIAIDESTMIQPSDLTLFASKMQSMSFESIEFVLVGDHKQLNPYNSVASLSPLTVSPNVMLMNYDAMVTRFTVVHRCHPDATELISKVFYGGFLVSGK
;
A
#
# COMPACT_ATOMS: atom_id res chain seq x y z
N MET A 1 10.49 0.47 -24.81
CA MET A 1 9.07 0.06 -24.65
C MET A 1 8.69 -1.10 -25.57
N PHE A 2 8.82 -0.96 -26.90
CA PHE A 2 8.44 -2.03 -27.84
C PHE A 2 9.20 -3.34 -27.61
N VAL A 3 10.50 -3.30 -27.28
CA VAL A 3 11.28 -4.51 -26.93
C VAL A 3 10.71 -5.24 -25.70
N TYR A 4 10.30 -4.50 -24.67
CA TYR A 4 9.71 -5.06 -23.46
C TYR A 4 8.31 -5.65 -23.74
N LEU A 5 7.47 -4.92 -24.48
CA LEU A 5 6.15 -5.40 -24.92
C LEU A 5 6.24 -6.61 -25.86
N ARG A 6 7.24 -6.62 -26.75
CA ARG A 6 7.54 -7.72 -27.69
C ARG A 6 7.95 -8.99 -26.96
N ASN A 7 8.72 -8.85 -25.89
CA ASN A 7 9.24 -9.98 -25.11
C ASN A 7 8.31 -10.37 -23.95
N ASN A 8 7.19 -9.66 -23.75
CA ASN A 8 6.23 -9.96 -22.69
C ASN A 8 5.27 -11.07 -23.15
N THR A 9 5.34 -12.23 -22.51
CA THR A 9 4.53 -13.42 -22.86
C THR A 9 3.03 -13.25 -22.58
N ILE A 10 2.64 -12.26 -21.77
CA ILE A 10 1.24 -11.99 -21.42
C ILE A 10 0.54 -11.20 -22.53
N ILE A 11 1.29 -10.37 -23.28
CA ILE A 11 0.71 -9.48 -24.29
C ILE A 11 1.01 -10.07 -25.68
N ALA A 12 -0.02 -10.65 -26.31
CA ALA A 12 0.07 -11.17 -27.68
C ALA A 12 0.12 -10.04 -28.74
N LEU A 13 1.22 -9.29 -28.74
CA LEU A 13 1.38 -8.05 -29.53
C LEU A 13 1.17 -8.26 -31.04
N ALA A 14 1.59 -9.42 -31.57
CA ALA A 14 1.42 -9.77 -32.98
C ALA A 14 -0.06 -9.94 -33.37
N ALA A 15 -0.90 -10.47 -32.45
CA ALA A 15 -2.34 -10.61 -32.66
C ALA A 15 -3.05 -9.25 -32.62
N LEU A 16 -2.59 -8.35 -31.76
CA LEU A 16 -3.15 -7.00 -31.60
C LEU A 16 -2.82 -6.04 -32.76
N LEU A 17 -1.60 -6.13 -33.30
CA LEU A 17 -1.10 -5.20 -34.31
C LEU A 17 -1.27 -5.71 -35.75
N GLY A 18 -1.42 -7.02 -35.94
CA GLY A 18 -1.33 -7.67 -37.25
C GLY A 18 0.12 -7.85 -37.72
N LYS A 19 0.33 -8.82 -38.63
CA LYS A 19 1.65 -9.32 -39.01
C LYS A 19 2.56 -8.24 -39.64
N GLU A 20 2.04 -7.44 -40.57
CA GLU A 20 2.82 -6.38 -41.24
C GLU A 20 3.31 -5.29 -40.28
N LYS A 21 2.44 -4.77 -39.41
CA LYS A 21 2.81 -3.73 -38.45
C LYS A 21 3.79 -4.27 -37.41
N TYR A 22 3.60 -5.51 -36.95
CA TYR A 22 4.53 -6.16 -36.04
C TYR A 22 5.92 -6.35 -36.67
N ASP A 23 5.99 -6.79 -37.92
CA ASP A 23 7.25 -6.99 -38.65
C ASP A 23 7.98 -5.67 -38.93
N TYR A 24 7.24 -4.57 -39.15
CA TYR A 24 7.85 -3.25 -39.27
C TYR A 24 8.41 -2.74 -37.93
N LEU A 25 7.60 -2.80 -36.87
CA LEU A 25 7.98 -2.29 -35.55
C LEU A 25 9.09 -3.13 -34.90
N SER A 26 9.14 -4.44 -35.16
CA SER A 26 10.20 -5.33 -34.65
C SER A 26 11.57 -5.07 -35.26
N LYS A 27 11.63 -4.44 -36.44
CA LYS A 27 12.87 -4.01 -37.10
C LYS A 27 13.38 -2.65 -36.61
N LEU A 28 12.58 -1.88 -35.87
CA LEU A 28 13.01 -0.62 -35.28
C LEU A 28 14.00 -0.89 -34.14
N LYS A 29 15.21 -0.32 -34.23
CA LYS A 29 16.18 -0.31 -33.14
C LYS A 29 15.71 0.67 -32.05
N CYS A 30 14.97 0.17 -31.07
CA CYS A 30 14.69 0.94 -29.86
C CYS A 30 15.85 0.79 -28.87
N ARG A 31 16.29 1.92 -28.31
CA ARG A 31 17.17 1.92 -27.14
C ARG A 31 16.47 1.21 -25.98
N GLU A 32 17.18 0.33 -25.29
CA GLU A 32 16.69 -0.25 -24.04
C GLU A 32 16.71 0.84 -22.96
N LEU A 33 15.55 1.03 -22.33
CA LEU A 33 15.40 1.94 -21.20
C LEU A 33 15.83 1.20 -19.95
N ASN A 34 16.60 1.86 -19.09
CA ASN A 34 16.90 1.32 -17.77
C ASN A 34 15.65 1.36 -16.87
N LYS A 35 15.71 0.69 -15.71
CA LYS A 35 14.57 0.59 -14.80
C LYS A 35 14.03 1.97 -14.36
N LYS A 36 14.90 2.95 -14.09
CA LYS A 36 14.49 4.32 -13.71
C LYS A 36 13.78 5.03 -14.85
N GLU A 37 14.32 4.92 -16.06
CA GLU A 37 13.72 5.51 -17.27
C GLU A 37 12.35 4.89 -17.59
N LEU A 38 12.20 3.56 -17.41
CA LEU A 38 10.93 2.87 -17.58
C LEU A 38 9.88 3.32 -16.57
N VAL A 39 10.25 3.41 -15.28
CA VAL A 39 9.34 3.87 -14.23
C VAL A 39 8.93 5.31 -14.49
N LYS A 40 9.88 6.21 -14.76
CA LYS A 40 9.56 7.60 -15.10
C LYS A 40 8.59 7.69 -16.27
N TYR A 41 8.87 6.98 -17.37
CA TYR A 41 8.00 6.99 -18.53
C TYR A 41 6.59 6.45 -18.23
N PHE A 42 6.49 5.41 -17.39
CA PHE A 42 5.20 4.88 -16.95
C PHE A 42 4.41 5.93 -16.17
N PHE A 43 5.02 6.61 -15.21
CA PHE A 43 4.35 7.64 -14.41
C PHE A 43 3.97 8.88 -15.24
N ASP A 44 4.84 9.30 -16.17
CA ASP A 44 4.57 10.42 -17.08
C ASP A 44 3.37 10.12 -18.02
N SER A 45 3.22 8.86 -18.43
CA SER A 45 2.20 8.43 -19.40
C SER A 45 0.89 8.02 -18.74
N TYR A 46 0.95 7.15 -17.73
CA TYR A 46 -0.22 6.58 -17.06
C TYR A 46 -0.81 7.54 -16.03
N LYS A 47 0.03 8.39 -15.40
CA LYS A 47 -0.36 9.38 -14.39
C LYS A 47 -1.26 8.80 -13.30
N PRO A 48 -0.79 7.76 -12.56
CA PRO A 48 -1.60 7.11 -11.54
C PRO A 48 -1.96 8.10 -10.43
N ASN A 49 -3.23 8.10 -10.01
CA ASN A 49 -3.68 8.88 -8.85
C ASN A 49 -3.52 8.11 -7.53
N LEU A 50 -3.42 6.78 -7.59
CA LEU A 50 -3.32 5.90 -6.43
C LEU A 50 -2.27 4.81 -6.69
N LEU A 51 -1.49 4.51 -5.67
CA LEU A 51 -0.49 3.44 -5.67
C LEU A 51 -0.82 2.45 -4.55
N PHE A 52 -0.97 1.18 -4.90
CA PHE A 52 -1.20 0.09 -3.95
C PHE A 52 0.06 -0.74 -3.82
N SER A 53 0.55 -0.90 -2.60
CA SER A 53 1.77 -1.64 -2.30
C SER A 53 1.82 -2.01 -0.83
N THR A 54 2.56 -3.08 -0.49
CA THR A 54 3.01 -3.26 0.89
C THR A 54 4.04 -2.18 1.24
N MET A 55 4.20 -1.89 2.54
CA MET A 55 5.19 -0.90 3.02
C MET A 55 6.61 -1.24 2.53
N ASP A 56 7.02 -2.50 2.66
CA ASP A 56 8.36 -2.95 2.23
C ASP A 56 8.59 -2.78 0.73
N SER A 57 7.58 -3.13 -0.09
CA SER A 57 7.68 -2.98 -1.53
C SER A 57 7.78 -1.52 -1.93
N LEU A 58 7.03 -0.64 -1.25
CA LEU A 58 7.04 0.78 -1.53
C LEU A 58 8.39 1.41 -1.14
N VAL A 59 8.95 1.08 0.03
CA VAL A 59 10.28 1.57 0.46
C VAL A 59 11.38 1.24 -0.54
N ASN A 60 11.34 0.04 -1.12
CA ASN A 60 12.30 -0.35 -2.15
C ASN A 60 12.02 0.35 -3.48
N PHE A 61 10.75 0.55 -3.82
CA PHE A 61 10.33 1.16 -5.07
C PHE A 61 10.51 2.68 -5.11
N THR A 62 10.45 3.37 -3.97
CA THR A 62 10.48 4.84 -3.90
C THR A 62 11.74 5.44 -4.49
N THR A 63 12.87 4.73 -4.42
CA THR A 63 14.13 5.14 -5.08
C THR A 63 14.02 5.28 -6.61
N TYR A 64 12.97 4.72 -7.22
CA TYR A 64 12.64 4.83 -8.63
C TYR A 64 11.49 5.79 -8.92
N LEU A 65 10.74 6.22 -7.90
CA LEU A 65 9.65 7.18 -8.06
C LEU A 65 10.21 8.56 -8.44
N PRO A 66 9.66 9.22 -9.48
CA PRO A 66 9.89 10.64 -9.69
C PRO A 66 9.48 11.44 -8.45
N ALA A 67 10.26 12.44 -8.06
CA ALA A 67 10.01 13.21 -6.85
C ALA A 67 8.69 14.00 -6.89
N ASP A 68 8.26 14.40 -8.09
CA ASP A 68 6.97 15.01 -8.41
C ASP A 68 5.79 14.02 -8.38
N CYS A 69 6.08 12.71 -8.29
CA CYS A 69 5.08 11.64 -8.16
C CYS A 69 5.02 11.07 -6.74
N MET A 70 5.65 11.72 -5.76
CA MET A 70 5.56 11.30 -4.36
C MET A 70 4.15 11.53 -3.82
N PRO A 71 3.62 10.61 -3.00
CA PRO A 71 2.28 10.74 -2.45
C PRO A 71 2.22 11.89 -1.43
N SER A 72 1.17 12.70 -1.48
CA SER A 72 0.83 13.66 -0.43
C SER A 72 0.10 13.00 0.75
N LEU A 73 -0.50 11.83 0.54
CA LEU A 73 -1.25 11.07 1.53
C LEU A 73 -0.87 9.59 1.44
N ILE A 74 -0.57 8.97 2.58
CA ILE A 74 -0.38 7.53 2.69
C ILE A 74 -1.39 6.96 3.69
N ALA A 75 -2.29 6.11 3.17
CA ALA A 75 -3.19 5.31 3.99
C ALA A 75 -2.58 3.91 4.19
N ILE A 76 -2.41 3.50 5.44
CA ILE A 76 -1.89 2.18 5.83
C ILE A 76 -3.05 1.39 6.41
N ASP A 77 -3.44 0.35 5.68
CA ASP A 77 -4.42 -0.63 6.16
C ASP A 77 -3.74 -1.68 7.06
N GLU A 78 -4.52 -2.29 7.94
CA GLU A 78 -4.05 -3.25 8.95
C GLU A 78 -2.86 -2.74 9.79
N SER A 79 -2.81 -1.44 10.05
CA SER A 79 -1.72 -0.76 10.76
C SER A 79 -1.59 -1.15 12.23
N THR A 80 -2.49 -1.98 12.75
CA THR A 80 -2.39 -2.56 14.09
C THR A 80 -1.44 -3.75 14.14
N MET A 81 -1.05 -4.30 12.98
CA MET A 81 -0.09 -5.40 12.88
C MET A 81 1.36 -4.94 12.66
N ILE A 82 1.63 -3.65 12.52
CA ILE A 82 2.98 -3.12 12.28
C ILE A 82 3.65 -2.66 13.58
N GLN A 83 4.98 -2.76 13.66
CA GLN A 83 5.73 -2.20 14.78
C GLN A 83 5.88 -0.68 14.63
N PRO A 84 5.90 0.09 15.74
CA PRO A 84 6.19 1.52 15.71
C PRO A 84 7.52 1.90 15.06
N SER A 85 8.55 1.07 15.20
CA SER A 85 9.83 1.25 14.53
C SER A 85 9.69 1.24 13.01
N ASP A 86 8.90 0.30 12.49
CA ASP A 86 8.73 0.10 11.05
C ASP A 86 7.99 1.28 10.43
N LEU A 87 6.93 1.75 11.10
CA LEU A 87 6.21 2.96 10.69
C LEU A 87 7.14 4.19 10.70
N THR A 88 7.96 4.34 11.73
CA THR A 88 8.86 5.50 11.87
C THR A 88 9.91 5.51 10.76
N LEU A 89 10.53 4.36 10.48
CA LEU A 89 11.51 4.21 9.40
C LEU A 89 10.88 4.44 8.03
N PHE A 90 9.69 3.86 7.81
CA PHE A 90 8.91 4.05 6.61
C PHE A 90 8.58 5.53 6.38
N ALA A 91 7.99 6.19 7.37
CA ALA A 91 7.58 7.59 7.28
C ALA A 91 8.78 8.52 7.03
N SER A 92 9.88 8.31 7.77
CA SER A 92 11.14 9.07 7.57
C SER A 92 11.69 8.90 6.15
N LYS A 93 11.71 7.67 5.64
CA LYS A 93 12.16 7.38 4.28
C LYS A 93 11.28 8.08 3.23
N MET A 94 9.96 7.95 3.35
CA MET A 94 9.01 8.58 2.42
C MET A 94 9.15 10.10 2.44
N GLN A 95 9.20 10.70 3.63
CA GLN A 95 9.31 12.15 3.80
C GLN A 95 10.63 12.70 3.25
N SER A 96 11.76 11.99 3.43
CA SER A 96 13.06 12.41 2.90
C SER A 96 13.13 12.51 1.37
N MET A 97 12.18 11.88 0.69
CA MET A 97 12.09 11.84 -0.77
C MET A 97 11.01 12.77 -1.33
N SER A 98 10.17 13.34 -0.47
CA SER A 98 9.09 14.25 -0.85
C SER A 98 9.49 15.70 -0.59
N PHE A 99 9.04 16.61 -1.46
CA PHE A 99 9.17 18.05 -1.24
C PHE A 99 8.10 18.60 -0.30
N GLU A 100 6.96 17.92 -0.23
CA GLU A 100 5.80 18.30 0.57
C GLU A 100 5.64 17.37 1.78
N SER A 101 4.95 17.86 2.81
CA SER A 101 4.58 17.04 3.96
C SER A 101 3.64 15.93 3.52
N ILE A 102 3.93 14.71 3.96
CA ILE A 102 3.06 13.55 3.71
C ILE A 102 2.12 13.36 4.90
N GLU A 103 0.83 13.32 4.64
CA GLU A 103 -0.18 12.95 5.63
C GLU A 103 -0.30 11.44 5.77
N PHE A 104 -0.50 10.94 6.99
CA PHE A 104 -0.63 9.52 7.28
C PHE A 104 -2.01 9.21 7.86
N VAL A 105 -2.69 8.23 7.27
CA VAL A 105 -3.93 7.68 7.79
C VAL A 105 -3.69 6.23 8.17
N LEU A 106 -3.88 5.89 9.44
CA LEU A 106 -3.67 4.55 9.95
C LEU A 106 -5.02 3.88 10.19
N VAL A 107 -5.30 2.82 9.45
CA VAL A 107 -6.53 2.04 9.55
C VAL A 107 -6.18 0.68 10.14
N GLY A 108 -6.87 0.31 11.21
CA GLY A 108 -6.67 -0.98 11.83
C GLY A 108 -7.53 -1.16 13.07
N ASP A 109 -7.50 -2.38 13.60
CA ASP A 109 -8.30 -2.78 14.75
C ASP A 109 -7.41 -3.34 15.86
N HIS A 110 -7.25 -2.56 16.93
CA HIS A 110 -6.38 -2.91 18.05
C HIS A 110 -6.96 -4.02 18.95
N LYS A 111 -8.19 -4.49 18.68
CA LYS A 111 -8.78 -5.67 19.31
C LYS A 111 -8.49 -6.97 18.55
N GLN A 112 -7.87 -6.88 17.37
CA GLN A 112 -7.49 -8.02 16.53
C GLN A 112 -6.02 -8.40 16.74
N LEU A 113 -5.32 -8.82 15.68
CA LEU A 113 -3.93 -9.26 15.75
C LEU A 113 -3.01 -8.08 16.09
N ASN A 114 -2.08 -8.36 17.00
CA ASN A 114 -1.01 -7.45 17.38
C ASN A 114 0.21 -7.64 16.46
N PRO A 115 1.16 -6.69 16.50
CA PRO A 115 2.43 -6.84 15.81
C PRO A 115 3.17 -8.10 16.23
N TYR A 116 3.67 -8.84 15.24
CA TYR A 116 4.38 -10.10 15.45
C TYR A 116 5.89 -9.88 15.56
N ASN A 117 6.54 -10.53 16.54
CA ASN A 117 7.99 -10.57 16.68
C ASN A 117 8.46 -12.03 16.78
N SER A 118 9.35 -12.43 15.88
CA SER A 118 10.01 -13.75 15.93
C SER A 118 11.08 -13.84 17.03
N VAL A 119 11.65 -12.70 17.42
CA VAL A 119 12.64 -12.62 18.50
C VAL A 119 11.91 -12.67 19.84
N ALA A 120 12.07 -13.77 20.58
CA ALA A 120 11.32 -14.03 21.81
C ALA A 120 11.44 -12.91 22.85
N SER A 121 12.61 -12.30 23.01
CA SER A 121 12.81 -11.18 23.94
C SER A 121 12.05 -9.90 23.55
N LEU A 122 11.70 -9.75 22.27
CA LEU A 122 10.92 -8.62 21.75
C LEU A 122 9.43 -8.98 21.59
N SER A 123 9.04 -10.24 21.77
CA SER A 123 7.64 -10.69 21.70
C SER A 123 6.68 -9.94 22.63
N PRO A 124 7.08 -9.41 23.80
CA PRO A 124 6.19 -8.59 24.62
C PRO A 124 5.86 -7.22 23.99
N LEU A 125 6.66 -6.75 23.02
CA LEU A 125 6.45 -5.48 22.32
C LEU A 125 5.31 -5.63 21.29
N THR A 126 4.09 -5.50 21.80
CA THR A 126 2.84 -5.70 21.05
C THR A 126 2.04 -4.41 20.84
N VAL A 127 2.56 -3.28 21.33
CA VAL A 127 1.88 -1.99 21.21
C VAL A 127 2.03 -1.47 19.77
N SER A 128 0.92 -1.37 19.06
CA SER A 128 0.89 -0.84 17.69
C SER A 128 0.90 0.70 17.66
N PRO A 129 1.27 1.32 16.52
CA PRO A 129 1.22 2.77 16.36
C PRO A 129 -0.16 3.36 16.66
N ASN A 130 -1.24 2.69 16.24
CA ASN A 130 -2.60 3.14 16.47
C ASN A 130 -2.88 3.30 17.98
N VAL A 131 -2.45 2.32 18.79
CA VAL A 131 -2.61 2.37 20.25
C VAL A 131 -1.79 3.51 20.85
N MET A 132 -0.56 3.72 20.38
CA MET A 132 0.25 4.84 20.83
C MET A 132 -0.43 6.18 20.52
N LEU A 133 -0.86 6.39 19.27
CA LEU A 133 -1.50 7.63 18.84
C LEU A 133 -2.82 7.91 19.57
N MET A 134 -3.62 6.87 19.86
CA MET A 134 -4.82 7.01 20.70
C MET A 134 -4.50 7.55 22.10
N ASN A 135 -3.33 7.22 22.66
CA ASN A 135 -2.89 7.71 23.97
C ASN A 135 -2.31 9.15 23.91
N TYR A 136 -2.06 9.68 22.72
CA TYR A 136 -1.56 11.04 22.47
C TYR A 136 -2.63 11.95 21.84
N ASP A 137 -3.91 11.66 22.08
CA ASP A 137 -5.06 12.45 21.61
C ASP A 137 -5.09 12.67 20.08
N ALA A 138 -4.59 11.71 19.31
CA ALA A 138 -4.75 11.75 17.85
C ALA A 138 -6.24 11.69 17.46
N MET A 139 -6.58 12.23 16.28
CA MET A 139 -7.94 12.13 15.75
C MET A 139 -8.27 10.66 15.43
N VAL A 140 -9.30 10.12 16.09
CA VAL A 140 -9.73 8.73 15.93
C VAL A 140 -11.17 8.70 15.45
N THR A 141 -11.41 7.96 14.37
CA THR A 141 -12.76 7.62 13.90
C THR A 141 -12.99 6.13 14.06
N ARG A 142 -14.18 5.73 14.51
CA ARG A 142 -14.56 4.32 14.70
C ARG A 142 -15.72 3.97 13.78
N PHE A 143 -15.57 2.88 13.03
CA PHE A 143 -16.65 2.27 12.27
C PHE A 143 -17.37 1.25 13.14
N THR A 144 -18.68 1.41 13.34
CA THR A 144 -19.48 0.58 14.26
C THR A 144 -20.45 -0.36 13.56
N VAL A 145 -20.75 -0.13 12.28
CA VAL A 145 -21.72 -0.94 11.52
C VAL A 145 -20.99 -2.09 10.82
N VAL A 146 -21.40 -3.32 11.14
CA VAL A 146 -20.82 -4.55 10.59
C VAL A 146 -21.78 -5.18 9.58
N HIS A 147 -21.33 -5.29 8.34
CA HIS A 147 -22.13 -5.85 7.22
C HIS A 147 -21.80 -7.32 6.89
N ARG A 148 -20.81 -7.92 7.57
CA ARG A 148 -20.30 -9.25 7.24
C ARG A 148 -21.15 -10.39 7.82
N CYS A 149 -21.22 -10.47 9.15
CA CYS A 149 -21.75 -11.63 9.87
C CYS A 149 -23.28 -11.61 10.03
N HIS A 150 -23.86 -12.69 10.58
CA HIS A 150 -25.25 -12.74 11.04
C HIS A 150 -25.43 -11.81 12.26
N PRO A 151 -26.59 -11.15 12.45
CA PRO A 151 -26.83 -10.26 13.59
C PRO A 151 -26.44 -10.84 14.96
N ASP A 152 -26.83 -12.08 15.25
CA ASP A 152 -26.49 -12.75 16.52
C ASP A 152 -24.98 -12.91 16.74
N ALA A 153 -24.23 -13.18 15.67
CA ALA A 153 -22.77 -13.28 15.73
C ALA A 153 -22.14 -11.89 15.96
N THR A 154 -22.68 -10.85 15.30
CA THR A 154 -22.26 -9.47 15.55
C THR A 154 -22.53 -9.08 17.00
N GLU A 155 -23.71 -9.39 17.55
CA GLU A 155 -24.06 -9.10 18.93
C GLU A 155 -23.07 -9.75 19.92
N LEU A 156 -22.75 -11.03 19.72
CA LEU A 156 -21.79 -11.75 20.55
C LEU A 156 -20.41 -11.10 20.51
N ILE A 157 -19.86 -10.85 19.31
CA ILE A 157 -18.54 -10.23 19.14
C ILE A 157 -18.53 -8.82 19.72
N SER A 158 -19.60 -8.06 19.50
CA SER A 158 -19.79 -6.70 20.01
C SER A 158 -19.67 -6.66 21.53
N LYS A 159 -20.40 -7.54 22.22
CA LYS A 159 -20.41 -7.63 23.68
C LYS A 159 -19.06 -8.05 24.25
N VAL A 160 -18.40 -9.04 23.65
CA VAL A 160 -17.17 -9.64 24.20
C VAL A 160 -15.94 -8.74 23.97
N PHE A 161 -15.77 -8.20 22.77
CA PHE A 161 -14.51 -7.54 22.38
C PHE A 161 -14.61 -6.02 22.24
N TYR A 162 -15.81 -5.51 21.95
CA TYR A 162 -16.02 -4.10 21.58
C TYR A 162 -17.00 -3.37 22.50
N GLY A 163 -17.26 -3.88 23.72
CA GLY A 163 -18.08 -3.19 24.73
C GLY A 163 -19.52 -2.89 24.30
N GLY A 164 -20.06 -3.63 23.32
CA GLY A 164 -21.41 -3.45 22.79
C GLY A 164 -21.56 -2.36 21.72
N PHE A 165 -20.46 -1.77 21.22
CA PHE A 165 -20.53 -0.66 20.25
C PHE A 165 -20.78 -1.10 18.79
N LEU A 166 -20.56 -2.37 18.45
CA LEU A 166 -20.82 -2.87 17.09
C LEU A 166 -22.29 -3.19 16.90
N VAL A 167 -22.85 -2.75 15.76
CA VAL A 167 -24.24 -3.00 15.34
C VAL A 167 -24.26 -3.74 14.01
N SER A 168 -25.26 -4.60 13.80
CA SER A 168 -25.45 -5.25 12.51
C SER A 168 -26.04 -4.26 11.51
N GLY A 169 -25.53 -4.27 10.28
CA GLY A 169 -26.09 -3.51 9.16
C GLY A 169 -27.06 -4.30 8.29
N LYS A 170 -27.55 -5.45 8.77
CA LYS A 170 -28.54 -6.32 8.10
C LYS A 170 -29.88 -6.24 8.81
#